data_AF-A0AAV5TSK4-F1
#
_entry.id   AF-A0AAV5TSK4-F1
#
_cell.length_a   1.000
_cell.length_b   1.000
_cell.length_c   1.000
_cell.angle_alpha   90.00
_cell.angle_beta   90.00
_cell.angle_gamma   90.00
#
_symmetry.space_group_name_H-M   'P 1'
#
loop_
_entity.id
_entity.type
_entity.pdbx_description
1 polymer ?
#
loop_
_entity_poly.entity_id
_entity_poly.type
_entity_poly.pdbx_seq_one_letter_code
_entity_poly.pdbx_strand_id
1 'polypeptide(L)'
;MLSFLLLILPFVQSDQSWEVNEYHHPSTKYGYMILSPSQLSRYESLTVSSTLPPIRGGAVIIENSFNRSPNNTVPFTISTKYSRENRRLIQSSLQSLQVLPCFKFMERNHQQDYIEISPLDGCYSFVGRVGQSPPPPLS
;
A
#
# COMPACT_ATOMS: atom_id res chain seq x y z
N MET A 1 12.58 -44.21 23.72
CA MET A 1 11.37 -43.46 23.31
C MET A 1 11.70 -41.98 23.36
N LEU A 2 12.12 -41.37 22.25
CA LEU A 2 12.33 -39.93 22.17
C LEU A 2 11.03 -39.31 21.64
N SER A 3 10.28 -38.64 22.52
CA SER A 3 9.08 -37.90 22.15
C SER A 3 9.51 -36.55 21.58
N PHE A 4 9.40 -36.38 20.27
CA PHE A 4 9.46 -35.07 19.64
C PHE A 4 8.12 -34.38 19.87
N LEU A 5 8.06 -33.49 20.86
CA LEU A 5 6.96 -32.54 20.99
C LEU A 5 7.09 -31.54 19.83
N LEU A 6 6.41 -31.82 18.72
CA LEU A 6 6.16 -30.83 17.66
C LEU A 6 5.23 -29.77 18.23
N LEU A 7 5.80 -28.64 18.67
CA LEU A 7 5.04 -27.42 18.91
C LEU A 7 4.51 -26.95 17.57
N ILE A 8 3.29 -27.35 17.24
CA ILE A 8 2.52 -26.75 16.15
C ILE A 8 2.25 -25.31 16.61
N LEU A 9 3.08 -24.36 16.16
CA LEU A 9 2.72 -22.96 16.24
C LEU A 9 1.37 -22.84 15.53
N PRO A 10 0.31 -22.35 16.19
CA PRO A 10 -0.96 -22.16 15.51
C PRO A 10 -0.65 -21.28 14.31
N PHE A 11 -0.92 -21.82 13.11
CA PHE A 11 -0.80 -21.06 11.89
C PHE A 11 -1.86 -19.96 12.01
N VAL A 12 -1.44 -18.77 12.43
CA VAL A 12 -2.30 -17.59 12.44
C VAL A 12 -2.53 -17.29 10.96
N GLN A 13 -3.68 -17.73 10.46
CA GLN A 13 -4.11 -17.45 9.11
C GLN A 13 -4.42 -15.95 9.07
N SER A 14 -3.47 -15.15 8.59
CA SER A 14 -3.76 -13.76 8.24
C SER A 14 -4.61 -13.80 6.97
N ASP A 15 -5.83 -13.27 7.05
CA ASP A 15 -6.67 -13.07 5.88
C ASP A 15 -5.84 -12.38 4.79
N GLN A 16 -5.87 -12.93 3.57
CA GLN A 16 -5.17 -12.35 2.45
C GLN A 16 -5.75 -10.96 2.15
N SER A 17 -4.95 -10.05 1.59
CA SER A 17 -5.39 -8.66 1.36
C SER A 17 -6.68 -8.52 0.53
N TRP A 18 -7.04 -9.53 -0.27
CA TRP A 18 -8.29 -9.55 -1.05
C TRP A 18 -9.49 -10.08 -0.25
N GLU A 19 -9.28 -10.80 0.85
CA GLU A 19 -10.32 -11.28 1.78
C GLU A 19 -10.76 -10.17 2.75
N VAL A 20 -9.87 -9.22 3.06
CA VAL A 20 -10.14 -8.09 3.98
C VAL A 20 -11.06 -7.04 3.36
N ASN A 21 -11.04 -6.88 2.04
CA ASN A 21 -11.82 -5.85 1.35
C ASN A 21 -13.20 -6.39 0.98
N GLU A 22 -14.05 -6.59 1.99
CA GLU A 22 -15.44 -7.06 1.85
C GLU A 22 -16.27 -6.13 0.95
N TYR A 23 -15.96 -4.84 0.95
CA TYR A 23 -16.48 -3.83 0.03
C TYR A 23 -15.38 -3.38 -0.94
N HIS A 24 -15.49 -3.76 -2.21
CA HIS A 24 -14.63 -3.22 -3.26
C HIS A 24 -14.95 -1.74 -3.45
N HIS A 25 -14.15 -0.86 -2.84
CA HIS A 25 -14.25 0.57 -3.11
C HIS A 25 -14.17 0.78 -4.64
N PRO A 26 -15.16 1.44 -5.27
CA PRO A 26 -15.38 1.38 -6.73
C PRO A 26 -14.21 1.94 -7.55
N SER A 27 -13.39 2.79 -6.94
CA SER A 27 -12.18 3.35 -7.55
C SER A 27 -10.94 2.45 -7.45
N THR A 28 -11.02 1.30 -6.77
CA THR A 28 -9.89 0.39 -6.62
C THR A 28 -9.75 -0.54 -7.83
N LYS A 29 -8.50 -0.78 -8.24
CA LYS A 29 -8.09 -1.81 -9.18
C LYS A 29 -7.54 -2.99 -8.38
N TYR A 30 -7.94 -4.19 -8.79
CA TYR A 30 -7.68 -5.44 -8.07
C TYR A 30 -8.18 -5.45 -6.61
N GLY A 31 -9.03 -4.49 -6.23
CA GLY A 31 -9.56 -4.35 -4.87
C GLY A 31 -8.67 -3.62 -3.88
N TYR A 32 -7.43 -3.23 -4.23
CA TYR A 32 -6.47 -2.64 -3.26
C TYR A 32 -5.61 -1.49 -3.81
N MET A 33 -5.61 -1.25 -5.13
CA MET A 33 -4.84 -0.16 -5.74
C MET A 33 -5.74 0.98 -6.19
N ILE A 34 -5.44 2.22 -5.84
CA ILE A 34 -6.07 3.40 -6.44
C ILE A 34 -5.10 4.03 -7.44
N LEU A 35 -5.57 4.29 -8.66
CA LEU A 35 -4.77 4.88 -9.73
C LEU A 35 -5.13 6.36 -9.90
N SER A 36 -4.13 7.22 -10.10
CA SER A 36 -4.38 8.59 -10.57
C SER A 36 -5.00 8.58 -11.98
N PRO A 37 -5.68 9.65 -12.41
CA PRO A 37 -6.29 9.69 -13.75
C PRO A 37 -5.31 9.36 -14.88
N SER A 38 -4.06 9.84 -14.78
CA SER A 38 -3.02 9.54 -15.76
C SER A 38 -2.53 8.09 -15.70
N GLN A 39 -2.50 7.47 -14.51
CA GLN A 39 -2.16 6.06 -14.35
C GLN A 39 -3.27 5.16 -14.89
N LEU A 40 -4.53 5.52 -14.63
CA LEU A 40 -5.69 4.79 -15.12
C LEU A 40 -5.75 4.79 -16.64
N SER A 41 -5.57 5.95 -17.29
CA SER A 41 -5.55 6.06 -18.75
C SER A 41 -4.47 5.19 -19.39
N ARG A 42 -3.26 5.15 -18.80
CA ARG A 42 -2.19 4.25 -19.27
C ARG A 42 -2.57 2.78 -19.07
N TYR A 43 -3.04 2.42 -17.88
CA TYR A 43 -3.49 1.06 -17.58
C TYR A 43 -4.54 0.59 -18.59
N GLU A 44 -5.58 1.38 -18.84
CA GLU A 44 -6.64 1.07 -19.79
C GLU A 44 -6.12 0.94 -21.22
N SER A 45 -5.23 1.84 -21.68
CA SER A 45 -4.65 1.73 -23.02
C SER A 45 -3.85 0.44 -23.23
N LEU A 46 -3.20 -0.08 -22.19
CA LEU A 46 -2.41 -1.31 -22.24
C LEU A 46 -3.31 -2.54 -22.22
N THR A 47 -4.39 -2.50 -21.45
CA THR A 47 -5.37 -3.60 -21.43
C THR A 47 -6.07 -3.78 -22.79
N VAL A 48 -6.19 -2.70 -23.57
CA VAL A 48 -6.74 -2.74 -24.93
C VAL A 48 -5.70 -3.23 -25.96
N SER A 49 -4.40 -3.03 -25.69
CA SER A 49 -3.30 -3.53 -26.52
C SER A 49 -2.93 -4.95 -26.10
N SER A 50 -3.79 -5.92 -26.48
CA SER A 50 -3.76 -7.35 -26.11
C SER A 50 -2.50 -8.15 -26.49
N THR A 51 -1.40 -7.51 -26.90
CA THR A 51 -0.15 -8.16 -27.32
C THR A 51 0.93 -8.21 -26.24
N LEU A 52 0.75 -7.59 -25.07
CA LEU A 52 1.69 -7.70 -23.96
C LEU A 52 1.20 -8.76 -22.96
N PRO A 53 2.04 -9.74 -22.54
CA PRO A 53 1.76 -10.50 -21.33
C PRO A 53 1.58 -9.51 -20.17
N PRO A 54 0.88 -9.85 -19.07
CA PRO A 54 0.71 -8.95 -17.94
C PRO A 54 2.10 -8.65 -17.34
N ILE A 55 2.78 -7.66 -17.91
CA ILE A 55 3.98 -7.06 -17.35
C ILE A 55 3.51 -6.61 -15.99
N ARG A 56 4.09 -7.21 -14.94
CA ARG A 56 3.87 -6.90 -13.52
C ARG A 56 3.31 -5.48 -13.41
N GLY A 57 1.99 -5.33 -13.26
CA GLY A 57 1.28 -4.09 -13.59
C GLY A 57 1.85 -2.82 -12.93
N GLY A 58 2.59 -2.99 -11.84
CA GLY A 58 3.35 -1.92 -11.19
C GLY A 58 4.42 -1.26 -12.06
N ALA A 59 5.09 -1.97 -12.99
CA ALA A 59 6.16 -1.38 -13.80
C ALA A 59 5.63 -0.27 -14.72
N VAL A 60 4.51 -0.52 -15.42
CA VAL A 60 3.96 0.46 -16.37
C VAL A 60 3.22 1.62 -15.69
N ILE A 61 2.72 1.38 -14.47
CA ILE A 61 2.06 2.41 -13.65
C ILE A 61 3.09 3.35 -13.00
N ILE A 62 4.32 2.88 -12.75
CA ILE A 62 5.43 3.59 -12.06
C ILE A 62 6.58 3.98 -13.03
N GLU A 63 6.33 4.04 -14.34
CA GLU A 63 7.34 4.53 -15.30
C GLU A 63 7.71 6.00 -15.05
N ASN A 64 6.80 6.77 -14.45
CA ASN A 64 7.04 8.18 -14.19
C ASN A 64 7.80 8.41 -12.87
N SER A 65 8.99 9.03 -12.94
CA SER A 65 9.81 9.41 -11.80
C SER A 65 9.11 10.38 -10.85
N PHE A 66 8.13 11.16 -11.32
CA PHE A 66 7.31 12.02 -10.46
C PHE A 66 6.52 11.23 -9.43
N ASN A 67 6.15 9.98 -9.71
CA ASN A 67 5.44 9.11 -8.77
C ASN A 67 6.37 8.46 -7.74
N ARG A 68 7.67 8.74 -7.78
CA ARG A 68 8.63 8.27 -6.78
C ARG A 68 8.77 9.31 -5.68
N SER A 69 9.07 8.86 -4.48
CA SER A 69 9.33 9.76 -3.37
C SER A 69 10.72 10.41 -3.52
N PRO A 70 10.86 11.74 -3.34
CA PRO A 70 12.16 12.40 -3.37
C PRO A 70 13.12 11.80 -2.35
N ASN A 71 14.40 11.63 -2.73
CA ASN A 71 15.45 11.05 -1.88
C ASN A 71 15.07 9.70 -1.25
N ASN A 72 14.17 8.94 -1.90
CA ASN A 72 13.58 7.70 -1.40
C ASN A 72 13.02 7.83 0.03
N THR A 73 12.64 9.04 0.45
CA THR A 73 12.16 9.30 1.81
C THR A 73 10.66 9.47 1.76
N VAL A 74 9.93 8.68 2.54
CA VAL A 74 8.47 8.64 2.56
C VAL A 74 7.99 9.15 3.92
N PRO A 75 7.58 10.41 4.02
CA PRO A 75 6.96 10.95 5.23
C PRO A 75 5.61 10.28 5.48
N PHE A 76 5.30 9.94 6.72
CA PHE A 76 4.01 9.35 7.08
C PHE A 76 3.45 9.89 8.40
N THR A 77 2.14 9.79 8.55
CA THR A 77 1.41 9.92 9.81
C THR A 77 0.57 8.67 10.05
N ILE A 78 0.28 8.36 11.31
CA ILE A 78 -0.65 7.29 11.69
C ILE A 78 -1.79 7.93 12.48
N SER A 79 -3.01 7.70 12.02
CA SER A 79 -4.22 8.22 12.66
C SER A 79 -4.31 7.83 14.13
N THR A 80 -4.75 8.78 14.96
CA THR A 80 -5.02 8.54 16.38
C THR A 80 -6.24 7.64 16.61
N LYS A 81 -7.02 7.36 15.56
CA LYS A 81 -8.13 6.38 15.59
C LYS A 81 -7.64 4.94 15.78
N TYR A 82 -6.38 4.64 15.44
CA TYR A 82 -5.78 3.35 15.74
C TYR A 82 -5.46 3.19 17.23
N SER A 83 -5.65 2.00 17.76
CA SER A 83 -5.18 1.63 19.10
C SER A 83 -3.65 1.76 19.20
N ARG A 84 -3.13 1.91 20.41
CA ARG A 84 -1.67 1.97 20.66
C ARG A 84 -0.94 0.75 20.09
N GLU A 85 -1.53 -0.42 20.22
CA GLU A 85 -0.99 -1.68 19.71
C GLU A 85 -0.97 -1.70 18.18
N ASN A 86 -2.06 -1.27 17.53
CA ASN A 86 -2.12 -1.19 16.07
C ASN A 86 -1.11 -0.18 15.52
N ARG A 87 -0.94 0.98 16.18
CA ARG A 87 0.07 1.97 15.80
C ARG A 87 1.49 1.40 15.87
N ARG A 88 1.81 0.64 16.93
CA ARG A 88 3.10 -0.06 17.05
C ARG A 88 3.30 -1.10 15.97
N LEU A 89 2.27 -1.89 15.67
CA LEU A 89 2.31 -2.89 14.61
C LEU A 89 2.57 -2.25 13.25
N ILE A 90 1.84 -1.19 12.91
CA ILE A 90 2.04 -0.42 11.67
C ILE A 90 3.48 0.11 11.60
N GLN A 91 3.97 0.73 12.68
CA GLN A 91 5.33 1.27 12.72
C GLN A 91 6.40 0.17 12.56
N SER A 92 6.23 -0.98 13.20
CA SER A 92 7.12 -2.14 13.03
C SER A 92 7.11 -2.67 11.60
N SER A 93 5.94 -2.71 10.95
CA SER A 93 5.81 -3.11 9.55
C SER A 93 6.51 -2.11 8.61
N LEU A 94 6.42 -0.80 8.87
CA LEU A 94 7.16 0.21 8.11
C LEU A 94 8.68 0.07 8.31
N GLN A 95 9.13 -0.36 9.49
CA GLN A 95 10.55 -0.64 9.74
C GLN A 95 11.03 -1.89 9.01
N SER A 96 10.25 -2.97 9.00
CA SER A 96 10.63 -4.21 8.30
C SER A 96 10.77 -4.00 6.79
N LEU A 97 9.95 -3.11 6.21
CA LEU A 97 10.06 -2.72 4.80
C LEU A 97 11.39 -2.02 4.46
N GLN A 98 12.14 -1.50 5.43
CA GLN A 98 13.41 -0.78 5.19
C GLN A 98 14.65 -1.69 5.22
N VAL A 99 14.50 -2.99 5.50
CA VAL A 99 15.63 -3.91 5.73
C VAL A 99 16.43 -4.24 4.46
N LEU A 100 15.82 -4.14 3.28
CA LEU A 100 16.41 -4.51 1.98
C LEU A 100 16.39 -3.42 0.89
N PRO A 101 15.46 -2.44 0.89
CA PRO A 101 15.40 -1.43 -0.17
C PRO A 101 15.91 -0.04 0.24
N CYS A 102 16.22 0.79 -0.77
CA CYS A 102 16.80 2.12 -0.61
C CYS A 102 15.86 3.21 -0.05
N PHE A 103 14.67 2.84 0.44
CA PHE A 103 13.67 3.81 0.92
C PHE A 103 13.58 3.87 2.44
N LYS A 104 13.25 5.06 2.95
CA LYS A 104 13.18 5.39 4.37
C LYS A 104 11.80 5.88 4.71
N PHE A 105 11.19 5.33 5.75
CA PHE A 105 9.96 5.90 6.31
C PHE A 105 10.33 6.83 7.47
N MET A 106 9.80 8.05 7.43
CA MET A 106 10.01 9.04 8.49
C MET A 106 8.68 9.60 8.96
N GLU A 107 8.57 9.89 10.26
CA GLU A 107 7.42 10.64 10.76
C GLU A 107 7.37 12.01 10.08
N ARG A 108 6.18 12.39 9.59
CA ARG A 108 5.97 13.68 8.95
C ARG A 108 6.20 14.80 9.97
N ASN A 109 6.86 15.86 9.49
CA ASN A 109 6.96 17.13 10.18
C ASN A 109 6.32 18.26 9.34
N HIS A 110 7.00 18.70 8.28
CA HIS A 110 6.56 19.83 7.43
C HIS A 110 6.41 19.47 5.95
N GLN A 111 6.67 18.22 5.57
CA GLN A 111 6.63 17.79 4.17
C GLN A 111 5.20 17.94 3.64
N GLN A 112 5.04 18.48 2.44
CA GLN A 112 3.71 18.67 1.84
C GLN A 112 3.09 17.32 1.43
N ASP A 113 3.87 16.50 0.72
CA ASP A 113 3.50 15.14 0.31
C ASP A 113 3.89 14.13 1.39
N TYR A 114 2.94 13.28 1.77
CA TYR A 114 3.09 12.27 2.82
C TYR A 114 2.01 11.20 2.71
N ILE A 115 2.21 10.09 3.39
CA ILE A 115 1.19 9.06 3.55
C ILE A 115 0.45 9.29 4.87
N GLU A 116 -0.87 9.42 4.81
CA GLU A 116 -1.71 9.34 6.00
C GLU A 116 -2.25 7.91 6.13
N ILE A 117 -1.87 7.21 7.19
CA ILE A 117 -2.34 5.85 7.47
C ILE A 117 -3.54 5.94 8.41
N SER A 118 -4.73 5.69 7.88
CA SER A 118 -6.01 5.84 8.58
C SER A 118 -6.85 4.56 8.50
N PRO A 119 -7.64 4.21 9.54
CA PRO A 119 -8.55 3.08 9.51
C PRO A 119 -9.83 3.50 8.76
N LEU A 120 -9.83 3.28 7.45
CA LEU A 120 -10.98 3.52 6.57
C LEU A 120 -11.76 2.21 6.34
N ASP A 121 -12.65 2.22 5.36
CA ASP A 121 -13.50 1.12 4.91
C ASP A 121 -12.74 0.08 4.07
N GLY A 122 -11.64 -0.44 4.62
CA GLY A 122 -10.82 -1.48 3.98
C GLY A 122 -9.35 -1.08 3.83
N CYS A 123 -8.65 -1.85 3.01
CA CYS A 123 -7.20 -1.79 2.82
C CYS A 123 -6.87 -1.46 1.36
N TYR A 124 -6.54 -0.20 1.09
CA TYR A 124 -6.15 0.26 -0.23
C TYR A 124 -5.18 1.43 -0.15
N SER A 125 -4.43 1.65 -1.21
CA SER A 125 -3.55 2.82 -1.32
C SER A 125 -3.44 3.31 -2.76
N PHE A 126 -3.03 4.56 -2.92
CA PHE A 126 -2.53 5.03 -4.21
C PHE A 126 -1.26 4.27 -4.63
N VAL A 127 -1.01 4.19 -5.94
CA VAL A 127 0.23 3.62 -6.49
C VAL A 127 1.29 4.71 -6.66
N GLY A 128 2.24 4.75 -5.72
CA GLY A 128 3.29 5.76 -5.70
C GLY A 128 2.84 7.13 -5.17
N ARG A 129 3.68 8.14 -5.35
CA ARG A 129 3.41 9.53 -4.94
C ARG A 129 2.48 10.18 -5.97
N VAL A 130 1.28 10.53 -5.55
CA VAL A 130 0.27 11.17 -6.43
C VAL A 130 0.21 12.70 -6.30
N GLY A 131 1.01 13.29 -5.41
CA GLY A 131 0.96 14.71 -5.06
C GLY A 131 -0.06 15.01 -3.96
N GLN A 132 -0.57 16.24 -3.87
CA GLN A 132 -1.52 16.68 -2.85
C GLN A 132 -2.70 15.70 -2.76
N SER A 133 -2.74 14.94 -1.67
CA SER A 133 -3.83 14.04 -1.31
C SER A 133 -4.85 14.79 -0.46
N PRO A 134 -6.07 15.04 -0.94
CA PRO A 134 -7.24 14.70 -0.17
C PRO A 134 -7.47 13.18 -0.27
N PRO A 135 -7.94 12.50 0.78
CA PRO A 135 -8.57 11.19 0.59
C PRO A 135 -9.66 11.30 -0.49
N PRO A 136 -9.95 10.22 -1.25
CA PRO A 136 -11.12 10.23 -2.13
C PRO A 136 -12.35 10.67 -1.31
N PRO A 137 -13.26 11.48 -1.89
CA PRO A 137 -14.44 11.93 -1.17
C PRO A 137 -15.19 10.68 -0.66
N LEU A 138 -15.33 10.60 0.66
CA LEU A 138 -16.18 9.62 1.32
C LEU A 138 -17.63 9.96 0.93
N SER A 139 -18.19 9.22 -0.03
CA SER A 139 -19.62 9.24 -0.34
C SER A 139 -20.36 8.32 0.61
#